data_AF-A0A1Q7VRF9-F1
#
_entry.id   AF-A0A1Q7VRF9-F1
#
_cell.length_a   1.000
_cell.length_b   1.000
_cell.length_c   1.000
_cell.angle_alpha   90.00
_cell.angle_beta   90.00
_cell.angle_gamma   90.00
#
_symmetry.space_group_name_H-M   'P 1'
#
loop_
_entity.id
_entity.type
_entity.pdbx_description
1 polymer ?
#
loop_
_entity_poly.entity_id
_entity_poly.type
_entity_poly.pdbx_seq_one_letter_code
_entity_poly.pdbx_strand_id
1 'polypeptide(L)'
;MPSIGMDKLGDIAVGFSKSSGTTHPGLGYTGRIPTDPAGMMESAANIFVGAGSQNGRLTRWGDYSSISIDPTDDCTFWYTNEYIPTNGNFNWHTRLASFKFTACH
;
A
#
# COMPACT_ATOMS: atom_id res chain seq x y z
N MET A 1 5.71 -7.23 -0.19
CA MET A 1 6.60 -6.35 0.60
C MET A 1 5.88 -5.04 0.91
N PRO A 2 5.98 -4.47 2.12
CA PRO A 2 5.48 -3.13 2.39
C PRO A 2 6.42 -2.06 1.81
N SER A 3 5.89 -0.86 1.59
CA SER A 3 6.67 0.34 1.29
C SER A 3 6.23 1.49 2.21
N ILE A 4 7.14 2.39 2.54
CA ILE A 4 6.95 3.43 3.54
C ILE A 4 7.49 4.76 3.03
N GLY A 5 6.80 5.86 3.37
CA GLY A 5 7.23 7.22 3.10
C GLY A 5 6.83 8.15 4.24
N MET A 6 7.51 9.29 4.34
CA MET A 6 7.21 10.37 5.28
C MET A 6 7.13 11.67 4.52
N ASP A 7 6.10 12.48 4.80
CA ASP A 7 5.93 13.81 4.18
C ASP A 7 6.64 14.91 4.98
N LYS A 8 6.51 16.17 4.52
CA LYS A 8 7.14 17.33 5.15
C LYS A 8 6.68 17.63 6.57
N LEU A 9 5.49 17.17 6.97
CA LEU A 9 4.96 17.37 8.32
C LEU A 9 5.38 16.24 9.26
N GLY A 10 6.05 15.21 8.74
CA GLY A 10 6.44 14.03 9.50
C GLY A 10 5.34 12.98 9.57
N ASP A 11 4.28 13.11 8.77
CA ASP A 11 3.24 12.09 8.68
C ASP A 11 3.82 10.90 7.88
N ILE A 12 3.63 9.69 8.40
CA ILE A 12 4.19 8.47 7.84
C ILE A 12 3.07 7.65 7.22
N ALA A 13 3.22 7.29 5.95
CA ALA A 13 2.36 6.34 5.26
C ALA A 13 3.06 5.00 5.04
N VAL A 14 2.34 3.90 5.26
CA VAL A 14 2.81 2.54 4.95
C VAL A 14 1.81 1.85 4.03
N GLY A 15 2.25 1.49 2.84
CA GLY A 15 1.51 0.69 1.87
C GLY A 15 1.90 -0.78 1.99
N PHE A 16 0.93 -1.69 1.94
CA PHE A 16 1.18 -3.14 1.99
C PHE A 16 0.18 -3.94 1.16
N SER A 17 0.49 -5.22 0.94
CA SER A 17 -0.47 -6.19 0.41
C SER A 17 -1.33 -6.73 1.55
N LYS A 18 -2.64 -6.79 1.37
CA LYS A 18 -3.59 -7.34 2.35
C LYS A 18 -4.27 -8.58 1.78
N SER A 19 -4.21 -9.69 2.50
CA SER A 19 -4.81 -10.97 2.11
C SER A 19 -5.17 -11.79 3.35
N SER A 20 -6.04 -12.78 3.17
CA SER A 20 -6.35 -13.79 4.20
C SER A 20 -6.74 -15.11 3.54
N GLY A 21 -7.13 -16.11 4.32
CA GLY A 21 -7.68 -17.36 3.76
C GLY A 21 -8.99 -17.18 2.98
N THR A 22 -9.68 -16.04 3.15
CA THR A 22 -10.96 -15.73 2.49
C THR A 22 -10.91 -14.46 1.64
N THR A 23 -9.78 -13.75 1.62
CA THR A 23 -9.61 -12.49 0.89
C THR A 23 -8.40 -12.57 -0.01
N HIS A 24 -8.63 -12.37 -1.31
CA HIS A 24 -7.56 -12.32 -2.30
C HIS A 24 -6.60 -11.15 -2.04
N PRO A 25 -5.30 -11.31 -2.37
CA PRO A 25 -4.34 -10.24 -2.27
C PRO A 25 -4.79 -8.95 -2.95
N GLY A 26 -4.83 -7.88 -2.16
CA GLY A 26 -5.15 -6.52 -2.60
C GLY A 26 -4.22 -5.49 -1.97
N LEU A 27 -4.54 -4.23 -2.18
CA LEU A 27 -3.77 -3.08 -1.72
C LEU A 27 -4.40 -2.51 -0.45
N GLY A 28 -3.59 -2.34 0.59
CA GLY A 28 -3.96 -1.61 1.80
C GLY A 28 -2.90 -0.56 2.14
N TYR A 29 -3.31 0.38 2.99
CA TYR A 29 -2.41 1.34 3.61
C TYR A 29 -2.80 1.58 5.06
N THR A 30 -1.85 2.09 5.82
CA THR A 30 -2.05 2.69 7.14
C THR A 30 -1.17 3.94 7.22
N GLY A 31 -1.41 4.76 8.22
CA GLY A 31 -0.68 5.98 8.45
C GLY A 31 -0.44 6.23 9.93
N ARG A 32 0.35 7.24 10.22
CA ARG A 32 0.41 7.88 11.53
C ARG A 32 0.89 9.32 11.39
N ILE A 33 0.48 10.16 12.32
CA ILE A 33 0.93 11.54 12.45
C ILE A 33 1.92 11.66 13.64
N PRO A 34 2.73 12.74 13.74
CA PRO A 34 3.72 12.92 14.81
C PRO A 34 3.14 12.88 16.22
N THR A 35 1.86 13.25 16.40
CA THR A 35 1.20 13.26 17.71
C THR A 35 0.66 11.89 18.13
N ASP A 36 0.70 10.88 17.26
CA ASP A 36 0.26 9.53 17.62
C ASP A 36 1.21 8.88 18.64
N PRO A 37 0.69 8.09 19.60
CA PRO A 37 1.51 7.36 20.55
C PRO A 37 2.61 6.53 19.89
N ALA A 38 3.78 6.46 20.53
CA ALA A 38 4.90 5.67 20.03
C ALA A 38 4.51 4.19 19.89
N GLY A 39 4.90 3.57 18.78
CA GLY A 39 4.59 2.17 18.48
C GLY A 39 3.18 1.92 17.94
N MET A 40 2.38 2.97 17.70
CA MET A 40 1.06 2.84 17.08
C MET A 40 1.03 3.37 15.64
N MET A 41 0.23 2.69 14.82
CA MET A 41 -0.26 3.16 13.53
C MET A 41 -1.77 3.30 13.63
N GLU A 42 -2.36 4.16 12.81
CA GLU A 42 -3.80 4.27 12.65
C GLU A 42 -4.42 3.00 12.05
N SER A 43 -5.76 2.93 12.05
CA SER A 43 -6.48 1.83 11.44
C SER A 43 -6.14 1.69 9.95
N ALA A 44 -5.83 0.46 9.54
CA ALA A 44 -5.58 0.16 8.13
C ALA A 44 -6.83 0.29 7.26
N ALA A 45 -6.68 0.92 6.09
CA ALA A 45 -7.70 1.04 5.06
C ALA A 45 -7.37 0.21 3.82
N ASN A 46 -8.41 -0.12 3.04
CA ASN A 46 -8.28 -0.83 1.77
C ASN A 46 -8.28 0.17 0.62
N ILE A 47 -7.35 0.04 -0.31
CA ILE A 47 -7.33 0.76 -1.59
C ILE A 47 -8.02 -0.08 -2.67
N PHE A 48 -7.74 -1.38 -2.65
CA PHE A 48 -8.26 -2.31 -3.63
C PHE A 48 -8.26 -3.72 -3.06
N VAL A 49 -9.28 -4.49 -3.39
CA VAL A 49 -9.33 -5.93 -3.08
C VAL A 49 -9.23 -6.67 -4.40
N GLY A 50 -8.22 -7.53 -4.54
CA GLY A 50 -8.05 -8.36 -5.72
C GLY A 50 -9.18 -9.37 -5.90
N ALA A 51 -9.23 -9.99 -7.07
CA ALA A 51 -10.20 -11.04 -7.40
C ALA A 51 -9.53 -12.40 -7.70
N GLY A 52 -8.23 -12.51 -7.44
CA GLY A 52 -7.51 -13.77 -7.51
C GLY A 52 -6.22 -13.79 -6.70
N SER A 53 -5.61 -14.96 -6.66
CA SER A 53 -4.38 -15.26 -5.93
C SER A 53 -3.33 -15.88 -6.86
N GLN A 54 -2.06 -15.79 -6.45
CA GLN A 54 -0.99 -16.52 -7.14
C GLN A 54 -1.20 -18.03 -6.97
N ASN A 55 -0.98 -18.77 -8.05
CA ASN A 55 -0.98 -20.23 -8.06
C ASN A 55 0.45 -20.78 -8.13
N GLY A 56 0.58 -22.08 -7.81
CA GLY A 56 1.85 -22.80 -7.87
C GLY A 56 2.80 -22.42 -6.73
N ARG A 57 4.11 -22.61 -6.96
CA ARG A 57 5.16 -22.35 -5.97
C ARG A 57 5.90 -21.03 -6.25
N LEU A 58 5.19 -20.00 -6.70
CA LEU A 58 5.79 -18.69 -6.94
C LEU A 58 6.14 -18.01 -5.62
N THR A 59 7.26 -17.27 -5.61
CA THR A 59 7.87 -16.74 -4.38
C THR A 59 8.22 -15.26 -4.44
N ARG A 60 7.84 -14.56 -5.53
CA ARG A 60 8.25 -13.18 -5.81
C ARG A 60 7.15 -12.14 -5.58
N TRP A 61 6.15 -12.46 -4.74
CA TRP A 61 5.06 -11.53 -4.46
C TRP A 61 5.54 -10.29 -3.71
N GLY A 62 5.18 -9.12 -4.23
CA GLY A 62 5.48 -7.83 -3.67
C GLY A 62 6.83 -7.26 -4.07
N ASP A 63 7.48 -7.82 -5.11
CA ASP A 63 8.65 -7.23 -5.76
C ASP A 63 8.31 -5.85 -6.36
N TYR A 64 7.04 -5.62 -6.73
CA TYR A 64 6.58 -4.36 -7.30
C TYR A 64 5.63 -3.64 -6.33
N SER A 65 6.20 -3.12 -5.25
CA SER A 65 5.51 -2.32 -4.24
C SER A 65 6.34 -1.08 -3.91
N SER A 66 5.78 0.12 -4.07
CA SER A 66 6.52 1.37 -3.86
C SER A 66 5.61 2.51 -3.44
N ILE A 67 6.00 3.24 -2.40
CA ILE A 67 5.52 4.56 -2.05
C ILE A 67 6.53 5.59 -2.54
N SER A 68 6.04 6.69 -3.11
CA SER A 68 6.82 7.87 -3.45
C SER A 68 6.04 9.13 -3.07
N ILE A 69 6.73 10.14 -2.54
CA ILE A 69 6.12 11.43 -2.20
C ILE A 69 6.23 12.36 -3.41
N ASP A 70 5.16 13.07 -3.72
CA ASP A 70 5.14 14.09 -4.77
C ASP A 70 6.03 15.27 -4.35
N PRO A 71 7.13 15.57 -5.07
CA PRO A 71 8.06 16.62 -4.67
C PRO A 71 7.49 18.04 -4.87
N THR A 72 6.34 18.20 -5.53
CA THR A 72 5.74 19.52 -5.76
C THR A 72 5.01 20.06 -4.54
N ASP A 73 4.42 19.19 -3.73
CA ASP A 73 3.74 19.55 -2.48
C ASP A 73 4.39 18.95 -1.23
N ASP A 74 5.23 17.93 -1.40
CA ASP A 74 5.86 17.13 -0.33
C ASP A 74 4.82 16.64 0.70
N CYS A 75 3.63 16.29 0.20
CA CYS A 75 2.44 15.86 0.95
C CYS A 75 1.71 14.68 0.30
N THR A 76 1.67 14.61 -1.03
CA THR A 76 0.90 13.59 -1.75
C THR A 76 1.72 12.30 -1.86
N PHE A 77 1.20 11.22 -1.27
CA PHE A 77 1.75 9.89 -1.40
C PHE A 77 1.19 9.20 -2.64
N TRP A 78 2.07 8.74 -3.51
CA TRP A 78 1.76 7.84 -4.61
C TRP A 78 2.17 6.41 -4.23
N TYR A 79 1.23 5.48 -4.27
CA TYR A 79 1.46 4.09 -3.94
C TYR A 79 1.12 3.17 -5.10
N THR A 80 2.10 2.36 -5.51
CA THR A 80 1.95 1.26 -6.47
C THR A 80 2.08 -0.08 -5.78
N ASN A 81 1.21 -1.04 -6.09
CA ASN A 81 1.44 -2.45 -5.74
C ASN A 81 0.78 -3.40 -6.76
N GLU A 82 1.19 -4.66 -6.71
CA GLU A 82 0.63 -5.78 -7.43
C GLU A 82 -0.75 -6.20 -6.88
N TYR A 83 -1.62 -6.63 -7.79
CA TYR A 83 -2.83 -7.38 -7.50
C TYR A 83 -3.04 -8.45 -8.57
N ILE A 84 -3.94 -9.40 -8.31
CA ILE A 84 -4.34 -10.41 -9.31
C ILE A 84 -5.85 -10.27 -9.60
N PRO A 85 -6.24 -10.13 -10.89
CA PRO A 85 -7.63 -10.03 -11.28
C PRO A 85 -8.33 -11.40 -11.32
N THR A 86 -7.59 -12.49 -11.52
CA THR A 86 -8.10 -13.87 -11.52
C THR A 86 -6.95 -14.83 -11.25
N ASN A 87 -7.19 -15.91 -10.49
CA ASN A 87 -6.17 -16.88 -10.07
C ASN A 87 -5.24 -17.29 -11.23
N GLY A 88 -3.93 -17.26 -10.99
CA GLY A 88 -2.95 -17.59 -12.03
C GLY A 88 -1.50 -17.48 -11.55
N ASN A 89 -0.55 -17.83 -12.41
CA ASN A 89 0.88 -17.81 -12.06
C ASN A 89 1.47 -16.40 -12.25
N PHE A 90 1.50 -15.91 -13.49
CA PHE A 90 2.07 -14.60 -13.84
C PHE A 90 1.01 -13.63 -14.35
N ASN A 91 -0.19 -13.70 -13.76
CA ASN A 91 -1.33 -12.84 -14.10
C ASN A 91 -1.46 -11.67 -13.10
N TRP A 92 -0.35 -11.13 -12.62
CA TRP A 92 -0.38 -9.96 -11.76
C TRP A 92 -0.43 -8.68 -12.61
N HIS A 93 -1.02 -7.65 -12.04
CA HIS A 93 -1.13 -6.31 -12.61
C HIS A 93 -0.79 -5.30 -11.53
N THR A 94 -0.40 -4.09 -11.92
CA THR A 94 -0.12 -3.01 -10.97
C THR A 94 -1.33 -2.11 -10.83
N ARG A 95 -1.62 -1.68 -9.60
CA ARG A 95 -2.56 -0.59 -9.34
C ARG A 95 -1.85 0.57 -8.66
N LEU A 96 -2.23 1.78 -9.06
CA LEU A 96 -1.75 3.04 -8.50
C LEU A 96 -2.87 3.70 -7.69
N ALA A 97 -2.51 4.29 -6.56
CA ALA A 97 -3.39 5.16 -5.79
C ALA A 97 -2.59 6.35 -5.25
N SER A 98 -3.28 7.47 -5.04
CA SER A 98 -2.74 8.64 -4.37
C SER A 98 -3.57 8.99 -3.14
N PHE A 99 -2.91 9.45 -2.08
CA PHE A 99 -3.57 9.95 -0.87
C PHE A 99 -2.66 10.94 -0.15
N LYS A 100 -3.22 11.72 0.76
CA LYS A 100 -2.48 12.64 1.62
C LYS A 100 -3.17 12.80 2.97
N PHE A 101 -2.43 13.19 3.99
CA PHE A 101 -3.01 13.54 5.28
C PHE A 101 -3.72 14.90 5.20
N THR A 102 -4.83 15.04 5.92
CA THR A 102 -5.72 16.21 5.84
C THR A 102 -5.01 17.52 6.18
N ALA A 103 -4.01 17.47 7.07
CA ALA A 103 -3.28 18.64 7.55
C ALA A 103 -2.11 19.09 6.64
N CYS A 104 -1.74 18.29 5.63
CA CYS A 104 -0.63 18.60 4.73
C CYS A 104 -1.11 19.36 3.48
N HIS A 105 -0.52 20.54 3.26
CA HIS A 105 -0.90 21.51 2.23
C HIS A 105 0.32 22.02 1.48
#